data_AF-A0A9D2Q2C5-F1
#
_entry.id   AF-A0A9D2Q2C5-F1
#
_cell.length_a   1.000
_cell.length_b   1.000
_cell.length_c   1.000
_cell.angle_alpha   90.00
_cell.angle_beta   90.00
_cell.angle_gamma   90.00
#
_symmetry.space_group_name_H-M   'P 1'
#
loop_
_entity.id
_entity.type
_entity.pdbx_description
1 polymer ?
#
loop_
_entity_poly.entity_id
_entity_poly.type
_entity_poly.pdbx_seq_one_letter_code
_entity_poly.pdbx_strand_id
1 'polypeptide(L)' 'IVAFAAASGYPVPVFSSTLSYYDAVRSERLPAALVQAQRDYFGAHTYKRVDAEGTFHVEWTQDRRETKQD' A
#
# COMPACT_ATOMS: atom_id res chain seq x y z
N ILE A 1 26.11 0.42 -3.67
CA ILE A 1 25.99 -0.76 -4.58
C ILE A 1 24.72 -0.70 -5.42
N VAL A 2 23.50 -0.80 -4.83
CA VAL A 2 22.23 -0.82 -5.60
C VAL A 2 22.08 0.36 -6.57
N ALA A 3 22.28 1.60 -6.10
CA ALA A 3 22.18 2.80 -6.96
C ALA A 3 23.15 2.78 -8.16
N PHE A 4 24.41 2.38 -7.92
CA PHE A 4 25.43 2.29 -8.97
C PHE A 4 25.09 1.20 -10.00
N ALA A 5 24.66 0.02 -9.52
CA ALA A 5 24.30 -1.10 -10.38
C ALA A 5 23.08 -0.77 -11.27
N ALA A 6 22.07 -0.09 -10.71
CA ALA A 6 20.90 0.38 -11.45
C ALA A 6 21.28 1.41 -12.53
N ALA A 7 22.12 2.40 -12.19
CA ALA A 7 22.58 3.40 -13.15
C ALA A 7 23.48 2.81 -14.26
N SER A 8 24.20 1.73 -13.96
CA SER A 8 25.13 1.06 -14.89
C SER A 8 24.51 -0.10 -15.66
N GLY A 9 23.24 -0.45 -15.41
CA GLY A 9 22.55 -1.56 -16.08
C GLY A 9 22.98 -2.97 -15.63
N TYR A 10 23.61 -3.12 -14.45
CA TYR A 10 23.97 -4.43 -13.92
C TYR A 10 22.81 -5.04 -13.11
N PRO A 11 22.37 -6.27 -13.43
CA PRO A 11 21.32 -6.94 -12.67
C PRO A 11 21.84 -7.39 -11.30
N VAL A 12 21.30 -6.80 -10.24
CA VAL A 12 21.62 -7.16 -8.84
C VAL A 12 20.33 -7.48 -8.06
N PRO A 13 19.57 -8.51 -8.46
CA PRO A 13 18.23 -8.76 -7.94
C PRO A 13 18.22 -9.01 -6.42
N VAL A 14 19.20 -9.75 -5.89
CA VAL A 14 19.30 -10.06 -4.45
C VAL A 14 19.63 -8.80 -3.64
N PHE A 15 20.61 -8.00 -4.05
CA PHE A 15 20.93 -6.76 -3.34
C PHE A 15 19.76 -5.77 -3.34
N SER A 16 19.03 -5.68 -4.46
CA SER A 16 17.88 -4.79 -4.58
C SER A 16 16.71 -5.26 -3.72
N SER A 17 16.40 -6.56 -3.73
CA SER A 17 15.29 -7.10 -2.92
C SER A 17 15.58 -7.04 -1.42
N THR A 18 16.82 -7.30 -0.99
CA THR A 18 17.21 -7.18 0.41
C THR A 18 17.08 -5.74 0.92
N LEU A 19 17.51 -4.75 0.13
CA LEU A 19 17.35 -3.33 0.48
C LEU A 19 15.87 -2.95 0.60
N SER A 20 15.06 -3.29 -0.41
CA SER A 20 13.62 -3.03 -0.39
C SER A 20 12.91 -3.69 0.79
N TYR A 21 13.27 -4.94 1.13
CA TYR A 21 12.71 -5.64 2.28
C TYR A 21 13.07 -4.96 3.60
N TYR A 22 14.34 -4.61 3.80
CA TYR A 22 14.79 -3.94 5.01
C TYR A 22 14.09 -2.59 5.19
N ASP A 23 14.01 -1.78 4.13
CA ASP A 23 13.31 -0.50 4.15
C ASP A 23 11.82 -0.65 4.41
N ALA A 24 11.17 -1.69 3.87
CA ALA A 24 9.78 -1.98 4.13
C ALA A 24 9.53 -2.39 5.59
N VAL A 25 10.36 -3.26 6.17
CA VAL A 25 10.20 -3.76 7.55
C VAL A 25 10.35 -2.65 8.58
N ARG A 26 11.26 -1.70 8.36
CA ARG A 26 11.48 -0.58 9.29
C ARG A 26 10.54 0.61 9.07
N SER A 27 9.70 0.58 8.04
CA SER A 27 8.78 1.67 7.73
C SER A 27 7.54 1.60 8.62
N GLU A 28 7.29 2.64 9.40
CA GLU A 28 6.07 2.73 10.23
C GLU A 28 4.79 2.73 9.37
N ARG A 29 4.85 3.35 8.19
CA ARG A 29 3.72 3.44 7.25
C ARG A 29 4.16 3.12 5.83
N LEU A 30 3.54 2.09 5.26
CA LEU A 30 3.71 1.71 3.85
C LEU A 30 2.62 2.34 2.97
N PRO A 31 2.86 2.46 1.65
CA PRO A 31 1.84 2.91 0.70
C PRO A 31 0.70 1.90 0.48
N ALA A 32 0.62 0.83 1.29
CA ALA A 32 -0.44 -0.17 1.24
C ALA A 32 -1.86 0.41 1.42
N ALA A 33 -2.00 1.59 2.02
CA ALA A 33 -3.28 2.31 2.09
C ALA A 33 -3.86 2.61 0.69
N LEU A 34 -3.03 2.88 -0.32
CA LEU A 34 -3.50 3.07 -1.70
C LEU A 34 -4.02 1.76 -2.30
N VAL A 35 -3.35 0.63 -2.01
CA VAL A 35 -3.83 -0.70 -2.43
C VAL A 35 -5.18 -1.01 -1.76
N GLN A 36 -5.36 -0.67 -0.48
CA GLN A 36 -6.66 -0.81 0.17
C GLN A 36 -7.73 0.06 -0.49
N ALA A 37 -7.42 1.32 -0.81
CA ALA A 37 -8.34 2.20 -1.53
C ALA A 37 -8.71 1.63 -2.92
N GLN A 38 -7.75 1.09 -3.66
CA GLN A 38 -8.01 0.44 -4.96
C GLN A 38 -8.90 -0.81 -4.80
N ARG A 39 -8.60 -1.67 -3.83
CA ARG A 39 -9.40 -2.87 -3.54
C ARG A 39 -10.84 -2.52 -3.17
N ASP A 40 -11.02 -1.45 -2.39
CA ASP A 40 -12.34 -0.95 -2.02
C ASP A 40 -13.06 -0.32 -3.22
N TYR A 41 -12.35 0.47 -4.03
CA TYR A 41 -12.88 1.11 -5.24
C TYR A 41 -13.41 0.10 -6.27
N PHE A 42 -12.61 -0.91 -6.62
CA PHE A 42 -12.98 -1.84 -7.70
C PHE A 42 -13.81 -3.04 -7.21
N GLY A 43 -13.78 -3.36 -5.92
CA GLY A 43 -14.30 -4.63 -5.41
C GLY A 43 -15.09 -4.55 -4.12
N ALA A 44 -15.36 -3.35 -3.58
CA ALA A 44 -16.04 -3.17 -2.29
C ALA A 44 -15.40 -4.02 -1.15
N HIS A 45 -14.08 -4.21 -1.22
CA HIS A 45 -13.34 -5.07 -0.29
C HIS A 45 -13.17 -4.49 1.10
N THR A 46 -13.62 -3.25 1.34
CA THR A 46 -13.50 -2.52 2.60
C THR A 46 -12.05 -2.26 3.03
N TYR A 47 -11.87 -1.43 4.07
CA TYR A 47 -10.58 -1.17 4.68
C TYR A 47 -10.70 -0.80 6.17
N LYS A 48 -9.55 -0.63 6.83
CA LYS A 48 -9.42 -0.15 8.21
C LYS A 48 -8.89 1.27 8.23
N ARG A 49 -9.37 2.07 9.18
CA ARG A 49 -8.89 3.42 9.44
C ARG A 49 -7.83 3.42 10.54
N VAL A 50 -6.97 4.44 10.54
CA VAL A 50 -5.91 4.61 11.55
C VAL A 50 -6.39 5.39 12.77
N ASP A 51 -7.53 6.07 12.64
CA ASP A 51 -8.10 6.99 13.63
C ASP A 51 -9.44 6.49 14.20
N ALA A 52 -9.94 5.34 13.75
CA ALA A 52 -11.21 4.78 14.19
C ALA A 52 -11.24 3.25 14.08
N GLU A 53 -11.87 2.60 15.06
CA GLU A 53 -12.15 1.17 15.02
C GLU A 53 -13.38 0.87 14.15
N GLY A 54 -13.28 -0.19 13.34
CA GLY A 54 -14.36 -0.63 12.46
C GLY A 54 -13.85 -1.12 11.12
N THR A 55 -14.74 -1.54 10.24
CA THR A 55 -14.47 -1.81 8.83
C THR A 55 -15.19 -0.74 8.03
N PHE A 56 -14.57 -0.18 6.99
CA PHE A 56 -15.10 0.98 6.28
C PHE A 56 -15.17 0.70 4.77
N HIS A 57 -16.19 1.22 4.11
CA HIS A 57 -16.35 1.20 2.67
C HIS A 57 -16.68 2.61 2.18
N VAL A 58 -16.13 3.03 1.04
CA VAL A 58 -16.50 4.28 0.37
C VAL A 58 -17.29 3.97 -0.89
N GLU A 59 -18.41 4.67 -1.09
CA GLU A 59 -19.19 4.61 -2.33
C GLU A 59 -18.53 5.42 -3.46
N TRP A 60 -17.37 4.96 -3.94
CA TRP A 60 -16.44 5.73 -4.77
C TRP A 60 -17.02 6.30 -6.06
N THR A 61 -17.94 5.57 -6.70
CA THR A 61 -18.59 5.94 -7.97
C THR A 61 -19.95 6.62 -7.78
N GLN A 62 -20.43 6.71 -6.54
CA GLN A 62 -21.67 7.40 -6.20
C GLN A 62 -21.34 8.77 -5.57
N ASP A 63 -21.85 9.03 -4.36
CA ASP A 63 -21.65 10.27 -3.62
C ASP A 63 -20.40 10.27 -2.74
N ARG A 64 -19.56 9.21 -2.81
CA ARG A 64 -18.31 9.04 -2.06
C ARG A 64 -18.51 9.04 -0.54
N ARG A 65 -19.70 8.66 -0.09
CA ARG A 65 -19.99 8.46 1.33
C ARG A 65 -19.18 7.29 1.86
N GLU A 66 -18.54 7.48 3.02
CA GLU A 66 -17.93 6.40 3.78
C GLU A 66 -18.96 5.84 4.77
N THR A 67 -19.10 4.52 4.83
CA THR A 67 -19.93 3.82 5.81
C THR A 67 -19.10 2.85 6.62
N LYS A 68 -19.42 2.72 7.91
CA LYS A 68 -18.89 1.66 8.76
C LYS A 68 -19.71 0.39 8.50
N GLN A 69 -19.04 -0.64 8.00
CA GLN A 69 -19.57 -1.99 7.80
C GLN A 69 -19.35 -2.74 9.12
N ASP A 70 -20.39 -2.90 9.92
CA ASP A 70 -20.34 -3.63 11.19
C ASP A 70 -20.25 -5.15 10.97
#